data_AF-A0A3A0FCE5-F1
#
_entry.id   AF-A0A3A0FCE5-F1
#
_cell.length_a   1.000
_cell.length_b   1.000
_cell.length_c   1.000
_cell.angle_alpha   90.00
_cell.angle_beta   90.00
_cell.angle_gamma   90.00
#
_symmetry.space_group_name_H-M   'P 1'
#
loop_
_entity.id
_entity.type
_entity.pdbx_description
1 polymer ?
#
loop_
_entity_poly.entity_id
_entity_poly.type
_entity_poly.pdbx_seq_one_letter_code
_entity_poly.pdbx_strand_id
1 'polypeptide(L)'
;MNSEDLITESVASRLAGVSPSTLNRFVEAGYLQVESNRGAEKLFSRSELLSIFGFDDTEISKESESAVLSDKIEVEKSSHNGQASKEAPSENLRSDQASAPERPPEAISNRTSASPKLQQIIKYQERLLEQKELQIADLRENNAWLKTRLERMEEKADRDQLLLLSETQVIRRLIAIQEPKKSTMRLALE
;
A
#
# COMPACT_ATOMS: atom_id res chain seq x y z
N MET A 1 32.27 -16.20 10.36
CA MET A 1 31.32 -15.39 9.57
C MET A 1 31.91 -15.30 8.18
N ASN A 2 31.21 -15.88 7.20
CA ASN A 2 31.72 -16.05 5.84
C ASN A 2 31.52 -14.74 5.10
N SER A 3 32.61 -14.10 4.67
CA SER A 3 32.54 -12.85 3.89
C SER A 3 31.94 -13.03 2.47
N GLU A 4 31.56 -14.26 2.12
CA GLU A 4 30.99 -14.64 0.83
C GLU A 4 29.47 -14.39 0.74
N ASP A 5 28.80 -14.06 1.85
CA ASP A 5 27.33 -13.82 1.88
C ASP A 5 26.94 -12.33 1.91
N LEU A 6 27.89 -11.44 1.65
CA LEU A 6 27.66 -10.00 1.62
C LEU A 6 27.20 -9.53 0.24
N ILE A 7 26.05 -8.86 0.21
CA ILE A 7 25.48 -8.30 -1.02
C ILE A 7 25.28 -6.78 -0.89
N THR A 8 25.32 -6.08 -2.02
CA THR A 8 25.11 -4.64 -2.08
C THR A 8 23.64 -4.26 -1.89
N GLU A 9 23.38 -3.00 -1.51
CA GLU A 9 22.03 -2.45 -1.34
C GLU A 9 21.12 -2.69 -2.56
N SER A 10 21.65 -2.53 -3.77
CA SER A 10 20.87 -2.74 -4.99
C SER A 10 20.43 -4.19 -5.16
N VAL A 11 21.32 -5.14 -4.89
CA VAL A 11 21.01 -6.58 -4.95
C VAL A 11 20.06 -6.96 -3.82
N ALA A 12 20.31 -6.48 -2.60
CA ALA A 12 19.43 -6.71 -1.46
C ALA A 12 17.99 -6.20 -1.71
N SER A 13 17.85 -5.02 -2.32
CA SER A 13 16.53 -4.42 -2.62
C SER A 13 15.74 -5.29 -3.60
N ARG A 14 16.44 -5.85 -4.59
CA ARG A 14 15.85 -6.74 -5.59
C ARG A 14 15.44 -8.07 -4.96
N LEU A 15 16.33 -8.68 -4.18
CA LEU A 15 16.08 -9.97 -3.53
C LEU A 15 14.93 -9.91 -2.52
N ALA A 16 14.89 -8.86 -1.70
CA ALA A 16 13.82 -8.67 -0.74
C ALA A 16 12.52 -8.13 -1.38
N GLY A 17 12.52 -7.79 -2.67
CA GLY A 17 11.35 -7.24 -3.37
C GLY A 17 10.89 -5.88 -2.83
N VAL A 18 11.80 -5.11 -2.22
CA VAL A 18 11.49 -3.83 -1.57
C VAL A 18 12.35 -2.70 -2.12
N SER A 19 11.86 -1.47 -2.01
CA SER A 19 12.65 -0.30 -2.43
C SER A 19 13.91 -0.11 -1.55
N PRO A 20 15.00 0.47 -2.06
CA PRO A 20 16.18 0.81 -1.26
C PRO A 20 15.83 1.72 -0.07
N SER A 21 14.89 2.66 -0.24
CA SER A 21 14.38 3.50 0.84
C SER A 21 13.73 2.69 1.95
N THR A 22 13.04 1.61 1.60
CA THR A 22 12.45 0.68 2.58
C THR A 22 13.55 -0.02 3.35
N LEU A 23 14.56 -0.59 2.68
CA LEU A 23 15.72 -1.22 3.33
C LEU A 23 16.40 -0.26 4.32
N ASN A 24 16.59 1.00 3.93
CA ASN A 24 17.18 2.00 4.81
C ASN A 24 16.35 2.24 6.08
N ARG A 25 15.02 2.22 6.00
CA ARG A 25 14.14 2.30 7.19
C ARG A 25 14.30 1.08 8.10
N PHE A 26 14.50 -0.11 7.56
CA PHE A 26 14.77 -1.31 8.37
C PHE A 26 16.10 -1.21 9.11
N VAL A 27 17.12 -0.62 8.47
CA VAL A 27 18.40 -0.31 9.12
C VAL A 27 18.24 0.73 10.22
N GLU A 28 17.54 1.84 9.93
CA GLU A 28 17.28 2.91 10.90
C GLU A 28 16.48 2.44 12.12
N ALA A 29 15.53 1.53 11.90
CA ALA A 29 14.74 0.92 12.96
C ALA A 29 15.49 -0.20 13.71
N GLY A 30 16.70 -0.56 13.29
CA GLY A 30 17.53 -1.58 13.93
C GLY A 30 17.10 -3.02 13.66
N TYR A 31 16.26 -3.25 12.65
CA TYR A 31 15.85 -4.60 12.23
C TYR A 31 16.90 -5.28 11.35
N LEU A 32 17.74 -4.50 10.65
CA LEU A 32 18.74 -5.01 9.71
C LEU A 32 20.11 -4.40 10.02
N GLN A 33 21.15 -5.23 10.13
CA GLN A 33 22.52 -4.79 10.39
C GLN A 33 23.29 -4.57 9.09
N VAL A 34 24.09 -3.49 9.05
CA VAL A 34 25.01 -3.21 7.93
C VAL A 34 26.41 -3.62 8.38
N GLU A 35 26.97 -4.65 7.73
CA GLU A 35 28.25 -5.23 8.16
C GLU A 35 29.47 -4.39 7.75
N SER A 36 29.38 -3.64 6.64
CA SER A 36 30.49 -2.81 6.19
C SER A 36 30.01 -1.60 5.40
N ASN A 37 30.59 -0.45 5.72
CA ASN A 37 30.38 0.81 5.04
C ASN A 37 31.72 1.25 4.42
N ARG A 38 32.25 0.42 3.52
CA ARG A 38 33.54 0.68 2.87
C ARG A 38 33.28 1.50 1.62
N GLY A 39 33.43 2.82 1.73
CA GLY A 39 33.40 3.71 0.56
C GLY A 39 32.00 4.07 0.05
N ALA A 40 31.04 4.25 0.96
CA ALA A 40 29.64 4.67 0.71
C ALA A 40 28.68 3.58 0.19
N GLU A 41 29.15 2.35 0.01
CA GLU A 41 28.28 1.20 -0.29
C GLU A 41 27.94 0.44 0.98
N LYS A 42 26.63 0.25 1.22
CA LYS A 42 26.11 -0.57 2.31
C LYS A 42 26.08 -2.03 1.87
N LEU A 43 26.73 -2.88 2.65
CA LEU A 43 26.71 -4.33 2.47
C LEU A 43 25.80 -4.99 3.49
N PHE A 44 24.96 -5.90 3.02
CA PHE A 44 23.97 -6.63 3.79
C PHE A 44 24.27 -8.13 3.79
N SER A 45 24.02 -8.79 4.92
CA SER A 45 24.11 -10.25 5.00
C SER A 45 22.90 -10.89 4.36
N ARG A 46 23.12 -11.77 3.38
CA ARG A 46 22.05 -12.51 2.71
C ARG A 46 21.21 -13.33 3.68
N SER A 47 21.85 -13.97 4.67
CA SER A 47 21.18 -14.77 5.70
C SER A 47 20.22 -13.95 6.58
N GLU A 48 20.56 -12.70 6.86
CA GLU A 48 19.73 -11.79 7.66
C GLU A 48 18.50 -11.33 6.86
N LEU A 49 18.69 -11.03 5.57
CA LEU A 49 17.59 -10.69 4.67
C LEU A 49 16.61 -11.85 4.52
N LEU A 50 17.10 -13.08 4.37
CA LEU A 50 16.26 -14.29 4.33
C LEU A 50 15.43 -14.44 5.61
N SER A 51 16.05 -14.21 6.78
CA SER A 51 15.38 -14.30 8.08
C SER A 51 14.25 -13.28 8.24
N ILE A 52 14.46 -12.04 7.79
CA ILE A 52 13.51 -10.93 7.99
C ILE A 52 12.39 -10.95 6.95
N PHE A 53 12.71 -11.24 5.69
CA PHE A 53 11.78 -11.12 4.57
C PHE A 53 11.20 -12.46 4.12
N GLY A 54 11.78 -13.59 4.55
CA GLY A 54 11.20 -14.93 4.35
C GLY A 54 11.12 -15.40 2.90
N PHE A 55 12.04 -14.97 2.03
CA PHE A 55 12.13 -15.48 0.66
C PHE A 55 12.96 -16.76 0.61
N ASP A 56 12.65 -17.66 -0.33
CA ASP A 56 13.40 -18.92 -0.50
C ASP A 56 14.66 -18.69 -1.33
N ASP A 57 15.79 -19.28 -0.91
CA ASP A 57 17.12 -19.13 -1.52
C ASP A 57 17.21 -19.64 -2.99
N THR A 58 16.12 -20.23 -3.48
CA THR A 58 15.97 -20.87 -4.79
C THR A 58 15.76 -19.89 -5.95
N GLU A 59 15.45 -18.61 -5.69
CA GLU A 59 15.35 -17.60 -6.75
C GLU A 59 16.73 -17.07 -7.22
N ILE A 60 17.80 -17.40 -6.50
CA ILE A 60 19.08 -16.67 -6.60
C ILE A 60 20.08 -17.33 -7.56
N SER A 61 19.91 -18.60 -7.92
CA SER A 61 20.80 -19.28 -8.87
C SER A 61 20.61 -18.86 -10.34
N LYS A 62 19.75 -17.88 -10.65
CA LYS A 62 19.44 -17.49 -12.04
C LYS A 62 19.95 -16.10 -12.47
N GLU A 63 20.35 -15.22 -11.55
CA GLU A 63 20.78 -13.85 -11.91
C GLU A 63 22.30 -13.63 -11.91
N SER A 64 23.11 -14.62 -11.51
CA SER A 64 24.58 -14.50 -11.47
C SER A 64 25.26 -14.40 -12.85
N GLU A 65 24.53 -14.64 -13.96
CA GLU A 65 25.10 -14.64 -15.32
C GLU A 65 24.63 -13.48 -16.22
N SER A 66 23.65 -12.65 -15.82
CA SER A 66 23.07 -11.64 -16.74
C SER A 66 23.48 -10.19 -16.47
N ALA A 67 24.39 -9.94 -15.52
CA ALA A 67 24.86 -8.59 -15.20
C ALA A 67 26.05 -8.15 -16.08
N VAL A 68 25.89 -8.25 -17.40
CA VAL A 68 26.70 -7.49 -18.37
C VAL A 68 25.72 -6.89 -19.37
N LEU A 69 25.74 -5.57 -19.48
CA LEU A 69 24.90 -4.71 -20.34
C LEU A 69 23.54 -4.31 -19.74
N SER A 70 23.49 -3.15 -19.09
CA SER A 70 23.05 -1.92 -19.77
C SER A 70 22.97 -0.78 -18.77
N ASP A 71 23.98 0.07 -18.89
CA ASP A 71 24.07 1.40 -18.33
C ASP A 71 23.24 2.38 -19.19
N LYS A 72 22.77 3.47 -18.58
CA LYS A 72 21.96 4.59 -19.13
C LYS A 72 20.45 4.35 -19.32
N ILE A 73 19.67 5.10 -18.53
CA ILE A 73 18.93 6.28 -19.00
C ILE A 73 18.48 7.07 -17.75
N GLU A 74 19.06 8.24 -17.55
CA GLU A 74 18.46 9.33 -16.79
C GLU A 74 17.31 9.94 -17.62
N VAL A 75 16.25 10.40 -16.96
CA VAL A 75 15.73 11.79 -17.00
C VAL A 75 14.27 11.84 -16.48
N GLU A 76 14.15 12.53 -15.35
CA GLU A 76 13.14 13.50 -14.90
C GLU A 76 11.61 13.32 -15.07
N LYS A 77 10.96 13.38 -13.89
CA LYS A 77 9.91 14.33 -13.42
C LYS A 77 8.52 14.40 -14.08
N SER A 78 7.54 14.31 -13.18
CA SER A 78 6.22 15.01 -13.15
C SER A 78 5.26 14.68 -14.30
N SER A 79 3.94 14.59 -14.14
CA SER A 79 3.03 15.36 -13.31
C SER A 79 1.64 14.70 -13.38
N HIS A 80 0.82 14.90 -12.35
CA HIS A 80 -0.65 15.00 -12.32
C HIS A 80 -1.46 14.29 -13.41
N ASN A 81 -2.37 13.39 -13.00
CA ASN A 81 -3.67 13.33 -13.69
C ASN A 81 -4.80 12.97 -12.73
N GLY A 82 -5.60 13.99 -12.39
CA GLY A 82 -6.96 13.85 -11.87
C GLY A 82 -7.94 14.39 -12.92
N GLN A 83 -9.22 14.12 -12.68
CA GLN A 83 -10.43 14.46 -13.46
C GLN A 83 -10.83 13.37 -14.48
N ALA A 84 -11.94 12.65 -14.32
CA ALA A 84 -13.35 13.04 -14.15
C ALA A 84 -13.94 13.73 -15.39
N SER A 85 -14.80 12.98 -16.12
CA SER A 85 -15.87 13.41 -17.04
C SER A 85 -16.66 12.13 -17.33
N LYS A 86 -17.92 11.89 -16.93
CA LYS A 86 -19.20 12.59 -17.14
C LYS A 86 -19.59 12.81 -18.61
N GLU A 87 -20.69 12.12 -18.95
CA GLU A 87 -21.76 12.44 -19.90
C GLU A 87 -21.51 12.27 -21.42
N ALA A 88 -22.30 11.34 -21.98
CA ALA A 88 -22.68 11.19 -23.40
C ALA A 88 -23.66 12.33 -23.81
N PRO A 89 -24.33 12.34 -24.99
CA PRO A 89 -24.24 11.49 -26.19
C PRO A 89 -24.19 12.30 -27.52
N SER A 90 -23.90 11.66 -28.64
CA SER A 90 -24.32 12.15 -29.97
C SER A 90 -24.42 11.00 -30.97
N GLU A 91 -25.60 10.93 -31.58
CA GLU A 91 -25.98 10.06 -32.70
C GLU A 91 -25.13 10.37 -33.95
N ASN A 92 -24.83 9.32 -34.74
CA ASN A 92 -24.84 9.47 -36.18
C ASN A 92 -25.18 8.14 -36.88
N LEU A 93 -26.10 8.26 -37.83
CA LEU A 93 -26.76 7.23 -38.62
C LEU A 93 -25.92 6.76 -39.83
N ARG A 94 -26.32 5.58 -40.33
CA ARG A 94 -26.10 4.93 -41.66
C ARG A 94 -25.13 3.75 -41.61
N SER A 95 -25.63 2.52 -41.64
CA SER A 95 -26.24 1.79 -42.78
C SER A 95 -25.21 1.45 -43.84
N ASP A 96 -24.72 0.21 -43.81
CA ASP A 96 -24.63 -0.62 -45.01
C ASP A 96 -24.63 -2.11 -44.64
N GLN A 97 -25.34 -2.86 -45.49
CA GLN A 97 -25.62 -4.30 -45.42
C GLN A 97 -24.36 -5.16 -45.57
N ALA A 98 -24.26 -6.20 -44.75
CA ALA A 98 -23.62 -7.45 -45.14
C ALA A 98 -24.32 -8.62 -44.45
N SER A 99 -25.10 -9.34 -45.24
CA SER A 99 -25.68 -10.65 -44.90
C SER A 99 -24.58 -11.66 -44.54
N ALA A 100 -24.76 -12.39 -43.45
CA ALA A 100 -24.21 -13.74 -43.27
C ALA A 100 -25.13 -14.55 -42.33
N PRO A 101 -25.25 -15.87 -42.54
CA PRO A 101 -26.50 -16.61 -42.42
C PRO A 101 -26.81 -17.17 -41.02
N GLU A 102 -28.10 -17.30 -40.75
CA GLU A 102 -28.67 -18.06 -39.64
C GLU A 102 -28.14 -19.49 -39.61
N ARG A 103 -27.60 -19.91 -38.46
CA ARG A 103 -27.27 -21.30 -38.16
C ARG A 103 -28.29 -21.82 -37.13
N PRO A 104 -28.94 -22.97 -37.36
CA PRO A 104 -30.03 -23.46 -36.53
C PRO A 104 -29.56 -23.90 -35.12
N PRO A 105 -30.47 -23.87 -34.12
CA PRO A 105 -30.19 -24.30 -32.76
C PRO A 105 -30.26 -25.84 -32.67
N GLU A 106 -29.16 -26.52 -33.01
CA GLU A 106 -29.06 -27.96 -32.82
C GLU A 106 -28.44 -28.32 -31.47
N ALA A 107 -29.27 -28.93 -30.63
CA ALA A 107 -28.91 -29.97 -29.66
C ALA A 107 -27.94 -29.60 -28.52
N ILE A 108 -28.45 -28.92 -27.49
CA ILE A 108 -28.00 -29.14 -26.11
C ILE A 108 -28.62 -30.46 -25.61
N SER A 109 -28.30 -31.55 -26.30
CA SER A 109 -28.69 -32.91 -25.90
C SER A 109 -27.58 -33.49 -25.05
N ASN A 110 -27.83 -33.54 -23.74
CA ASN A 110 -27.31 -34.57 -22.83
C ASN A 110 -25.79 -34.80 -22.84
N ARG A 111 -25.01 -33.83 -22.36
CA ARG A 111 -23.71 -34.12 -21.70
C ARG A 111 -23.92 -34.36 -20.20
N THR A 112 -24.79 -35.28 -19.84
CA THR A 112 -25.16 -35.61 -18.45
C THR A 112 -24.12 -36.47 -17.71
N SER A 113 -22.94 -36.70 -18.29
CA SER A 113 -21.78 -37.19 -17.56
C SER A 113 -20.59 -36.27 -17.82
N ALA A 114 -20.52 -35.16 -17.11
CA ALA A 114 -19.28 -34.41 -16.99
C ALA A 114 -18.17 -35.40 -16.66
N SER A 115 -17.14 -35.48 -17.51
CA SER A 115 -15.96 -36.32 -17.30
C SER A 115 -15.48 -36.19 -15.84
N PRO A 116 -14.99 -37.26 -15.19
CA PRO A 116 -14.53 -37.19 -13.79
C PRO A 116 -13.48 -36.09 -13.58
N LYS A 117 -12.69 -35.78 -14.61
CA LYS A 117 -11.75 -34.63 -14.62
C LYS A 117 -12.48 -33.28 -14.48
N LEU A 118 -13.59 -33.11 -15.18
CA LEU A 118 -14.38 -31.88 -15.18
C LEU A 118 -15.10 -31.70 -13.84
N GLN A 119 -15.61 -32.78 -13.24
CA GLN A 119 -16.15 -32.75 -11.87
C GLN A 119 -15.09 -32.38 -10.83
N GLN A 120 -13.86 -32.90 -10.97
CA GLN A 120 -12.76 -32.55 -10.09
C GLN A 120 -12.35 -31.08 -10.23
N ILE A 121 -12.32 -30.56 -11.46
CA ILE A 121 -12.05 -29.13 -11.73
C ILE A 121 -13.13 -28.26 -11.09
N ILE A 122 -14.41 -28.62 -11.22
CA ILE A 122 -15.51 -27.88 -10.60
C ILE A 122 -15.35 -27.85 -9.08
N LYS A 123 -15.09 -29.00 -8.43
CA LYS A 123 -14.86 -29.06 -6.97
C LYS A 123 -13.68 -28.19 -6.52
N TYR A 124 -12.61 -28.15 -7.31
CA TYR A 124 -11.46 -27.29 -7.01
C TYR A 124 -11.82 -25.80 -7.15
N GLN A 125 -12.57 -25.44 -8.20
CA GLN A 125 -13.04 -24.07 -8.40
C GLN A 125 -14.00 -23.62 -7.29
N GLU A 126 -14.90 -24.49 -6.83
CA GLU A 126 -15.80 -24.23 -5.70
C GLU A 126 -15.01 -23.97 -4.42
N ARG A 127 -14.02 -24.81 -4.10
CA ARG A 127 -13.16 -24.61 -2.93
C ARG A 127 -12.35 -23.32 -3.02
N LEU A 128 -11.81 -23.02 -4.20
CA LEU A 128 -11.07 -21.78 -4.41
C LEU A 128 -11.98 -20.57 -4.21
N LEU A 129 -13.21 -20.64 -4.69
CA LEU A 129 -14.21 -19.60 -4.55
C LEU A 129 -14.57 -19.40 -3.06
N GLU A 130 -14.83 -20.49 -2.33
CA GLU A 130 -15.10 -20.45 -0.88
C GLU A 130 -13.95 -19.80 -0.11
N GLN A 131 -12.69 -20.15 -0.42
CA GLN A 131 -11.52 -19.51 0.19
C GLN A 131 -11.45 -18.01 -0.10
N LYS A 132 -11.81 -17.60 -1.32
CA LYS A 132 -11.83 -16.18 -1.70
C LYS A 132 -12.96 -15.43 -1.03
N GLU A 133 -14.13 -16.05 -0.87
CA GLU A 133 -15.25 -15.46 -0.15
C GLU A 133 -14.93 -15.25 1.34
N LEU A 134 -14.28 -16.23 1.98
CA LEU A 134 -13.78 -16.08 3.36
C LEU A 134 -12.76 -14.94 3.48
N GLN A 135 -11.77 -14.90 2.58
CA GLN A 135 -10.79 -13.81 2.57
C GLN A 135 -11.46 -12.43 2.38
N ILE A 136 -12.45 -12.33 1.51
CA ILE A 136 -13.21 -11.10 1.29
C ILE A 136 -14.02 -10.73 2.54
N ALA A 137 -14.62 -11.70 3.22
CA ALA A 137 -15.37 -11.49 4.45
C ALA A 137 -14.45 -10.94 5.57
N ASP A 138 -13.32 -11.58 5.81
CA ASP A 138 -12.33 -11.16 6.80
C ASP A 138 -11.81 -9.75 6.50
N LEU A 139 -11.49 -9.46 5.23
CA LEU A 139 -11.04 -8.13 4.82
C LEU A 139 -12.13 -7.06 5.01
N ARG A 140 -13.40 -7.39 4.78
CA ARG A 140 -14.52 -6.47 5.02
C ARG A 140 -14.72 -6.20 6.50
N GLU A 141 -14.61 -7.23 7.35
CA GLU A 141 -14.68 -7.07 8.80
C GLU A 141 -13.54 -6.20 9.33
N ASN A 142 -12.31 -6.47 8.90
CA ASN A 142 -11.15 -5.66 9.24
C ASN A 142 -11.32 -4.20 8.80
N ASN A 143 -11.84 -3.98 7.58
CA ASN A 143 -12.10 -2.63 7.07
C ASN A 143 -13.17 -1.90 7.91
N ALA A 144 -14.25 -2.60 8.28
CA ALA A 144 -15.30 -2.06 9.14
C ALA A 144 -14.75 -1.70 10.53
N TRP A 145 -13.96 -2.59 11.13
CA TRP A 145 -13.32 -2.35 12.43
C TRP A 145 -12.38 -1.14 12.39
N LEU A 146 -11.55 -1.02 11.34
CA LEU A 146 -10.65 0.12 11.15
C LEU A 146 -11.43 1.42 11.00
N LYS A 147 -12.54 1.43 10.24
CA LYS A 147 -13.41 2.61 10.09
C LYS A 147 -13.99 3.06 11.42
N THR A 148 -14.58 2.14 12.19
CA THR A 148 -15.13 2.48 13.52
C THR A 148 -14.04 2.98 14.47
N ARG A 149 -12.83 2.41 14.40
CA ARG A 149 -11.71 2.87 15.22
C ARG A 149 -11.27 4.29 14.84
N LEU A 150 -11.22 4.58 13.54
CA LEU A 150 -10.85 5.88 13.02
C LEU A 150 -11.88 6.94 13.42
N GLU A 151 -13.17 6.66 13.25
CA GLU A 151 -14.27 7.52 13.67
C GLU A 151 -14.18 7.89 15.17
N ARG A 152 -13.94 6.90 16.05
CA ARG A 152 -13.76 7.16 17.49
C ARG A 152 -12.55 8.05 17.81
N MET A 153 -11.47 7.94 17.03
CA MET A 153 -10.28 8.76 17.20
C MET A 153 -10.52 10.19 16.72
N GLU A 154 -11.24 10.36 15.62
CA GLU A 154 -11.67 11.67 15.10
C GLU A 154 -12.61 12.38 16.09
N GLU A 155 -13.64 11.69 16.60
CA GLU A 155 -14.53 12.22 17.64
C GLU A 155 -13.77 12.66 18.90
N LYS A 156 -12.75 11.90 19.30
CA LYS A 156 -11.90 12.25 20.44
C LYS A 156 -11.06 13.49 20.14
N ALA A 157 -10.45 13.56 18.97
CA ALA A 157 -9.64 14.70 18.55
C ALA A 157 -10.49 15.99 18.48
N ASP A 158 -11.70 15.91 17.93
CA ASP A 158 -12.63 17.03 17.86
C ASP A 158 -13.05 17.52 19.25
N ARG A 159 -13.31 16.59 20.18
CA ARG A 159 -13.62 16.92 21.58
C ARG A 159 -12.45 17.61 22.26
N ASP A 160 -11.23 17.08 22.11
CA ASP A 160 -10.02 17.63 22.73
C ASP A 160 -9.72 19.03 22.17
N GLN A 161 -9.93 19.25 20.86
CA GLN A 161 -9.81 20.56 20.23
C GLN A 161 -10.84 21.56 20.78
N LEU A 162 -12.09 21.14 20.95
CA LEU A 162 -13.14 21.99 21.52
C LEU A 162 -12.81 22.36 22.98
N LEU A 163 -12.33 21.40 23.76
CA LEU A 163 -11.88 21.62 25.14
C LEU A 163 -10.76 22.66 25.17
N LEU A 164 -9.72 22.48 24.36
CA LEU A 164 -8.58 23.41 24.29
C LEU A 164 -9.01 24.83 23.90
N LEU A 165 -9.95 24.96 22.96
CA LEU A 165 -10.52 26.26 22.58
C LEU A 165 -11.28 26.89 23.76
N SER A 166 -12.08 26.11 24.48
CA SER A 166 -12.82 26.59 25.65
C SER A 166 -11.89 27.03 26.79
N GLU A 167 -10.84 26.27 27.09
CA GLU A 167 -9.82 26.59 28.08
C GLU A 167 -9.05 27.86 27.69
N THR A 168 -8.67 27.97 26.42
CA THR A 168 -8.01 29.16 25.88
C THR A 168 -8.89 30.40 26.04
N GLN A 169 -10.21 30.29 25.82
CA GLN A 169 -11.14 31.39 26.04
C GLN A 169 -11.24 31.78 27.52
N VAL A 170 -11.26 30.81 28.43
CA VAL A 170 -11.27 31.07 29.88
C VAL A 170 -10.00 31.81 30.31
N ILE A 171 -8.82 31.39 29.84
CA ILE A 171 -7.55 32.05 30.12
C ILE A 171 -7.58 33.49 29.60
N ARG A 172 -8.04 33.73 28.37
CA ARG A 172 -8.17 35.09 27.82
C ARG A 172 -9.07 35.98 28.68
N ARG A 173 -10.20 35.46 29.15
CA ARG A 173 -11.11 36.20 30.06
C ARG A 173 -10.42 36.54 31.38
N LEU A 174 -9.69 35.60 31.98
CA LEU A 174 -8.96 35.84 33.23
C LEU A 174 -7.87 36.90 33.07
N ILE A 175 -7.12 36.87 31.95
CA ILE A 175 -6.10 37.88 31.63
C ILE A 175 -6.77 39.26 31.49
N ALA A 176 -7.85 39.37 30.72
CA ALA A 176 -8.58 40.62 30.52
C ALA A 176 -9.13 41.21 31.84
N ILE A 177 -9.52 40.36 32.81
CA ILE A 177 -9.96 40.81 34.14
C ILE A 177 -8.76 41.24 35.02
N GLN A 178 -7.59 40.61 34.86
CA GLN A 178 -6.39 40.95 35.65
C GLN A 178 -5.64 42.20 35.15
N GLU A 179 -5.61 42.45 33.85
CA GLU A 179 -4.92 43.61 33.27
C GLU A 179 -5.29 44.96 33.91
N PRO A 180 -6.58 45.32 34.11
CA PRO A 180 -6.91 46.59 34.76
C PRO A 180 -6.44 46.65 36.21
N LYS A 181 -6.48 45.53 36.95
CA LYS A 181 -6.00 45.48 38.35
C LYS A 181 -4.49 45.71 38.45
N LYS A 182 -3.70 45.19 37.51
CA LYS A 182 -2.26 45.42 37.44
C LYS A 182 -1.92 46.87 37.11
N SER A 183 -2.73 47.51 36.26
CA SER A 183 -2.62 48.93 35.95
C SER A 183 -2.91 49.80 37.17
N THR A 184 -4.03 49.58 37.87
CA THR A 184 -4.38 50.38 39.06
C THR A 184 -3.39 50.19 40.21
N MET A 185 -2.91 48.97 40.43
CA MET A 185 -1.91 48.69 41.48
C MET A 185 -0.55 49.32 41.17
N ARG A 186 -0.14 49.36 39.89
CA ARG A 186 1.07 50.09 39.46
C ARG A 186 0.92 51.59 39.64
N LEU A 187 -0.24 52.15 39.31
CA LEU A 187 -0.53 53.57 39.44
C LEU A 187 -0.62 54.05 40.91
N ALA A 188 -0.85 53.14 41.85
CA ALA A 188 -0.84 53.41 43.29
C ALA A 188 0.53 53.18 43.96
N LEU A 189 1.51 52.65 43.23
CA LEU A 189 2.88 52.39 43.69
C LEU A 189 3.91 53.41 43.15
N GLU A 190 3.50 54.28 42.22
CA GLU A 190 4.16 55.55 41.86
C GLU A 190 3.64 56.69 42.75
#